data_AF-A0AAW0JPR0-F1
#
_entry.id   AF-A0AAW0JPR0-F1
#
_cell.length_a   1.000
_cell.length_b   1.000
_cell.length_c   1.000
_cell.angle_alpha   90.00
_cell.angle_beta   90.00
_cell.angle_gamma   90.00
#
_symmetry.space_group_name_H-M   'P 1'
#
loop_
_entity.id
_entity.type
_entity.pdbx_description
1 polymer ?
#
loop_
_entity_poly.entity_id
_entity_poly.type
_entity_poly.pdbx_seq_one_letter_code
_entity_poly.pdbx_strand_id
1 'polypeptide(L)'
;MYTDGTLDLMVMITQAAFKPPKEKEESYALIVKRAKTRYFPVFEKILKDRGEDFPVGHWFSWADIQLLEAILMVEELSAPILSDLPLLQAFKTRISNIPTIQKFLQPGSQRKSPPDGRYVEVVRNVLKF
;
A
#
# COMPACT_ATOMS: atom_id res chain seq x y z
N MET A 1 -5.76 -11.55 -9.79
CA MET A 1 -4.37 -12.04 -9.71
C MET A 1 -3.37 -10.97 -9.27
N TYR A 2 -3.18 -9.85 -9.99
CA TYR A 2 -2.28 -8.76 -9.53
C TYR A 2 -2.85 -7.96 -8.35
N THR A 3 -4.14 -7.69 -8.41
CA THR A 3 -4.95 -7.01 -7.39
C THR A 3 -5.07 -7.78 -6.08
N ASP A 4 -5.02 -9.12 -6.16
CA ASP A 4 -5.22 -9.98 -4.99
C ASP A 4 -3.97 -9.98 -4.09
N GLY A 5 -2.78 -9.85 -4.68
CA GLY A 5 -1.53 -9.74 -3.94
C GLY A 5 -1.38 -8.41 -3.20
N THR A 6 -1.79 -7.31 -3.82
CA THR A 6 -1.83 -5.99 -3.15
C THR A 6 -2.90 -5.96 -2.07
N LEU A 7 -4.08 -6.53 -2.33
CA LEU A 7 -5.16 -6.63 -1.34
C LEU A 7 -4.71 -7.42 -0.10
N ASP A 8 -4.05 -8.56 -0.29
CA ASP A 8 -3.53 -9.38 0.83
C ASP A 8 -2.58 -8.57 1.73
N LEU A 9 -1.68 -7.78 1.14
CA LEU A 9 -0.79 -6.89 1.89
C LEU A 9 -1.55 -5.79 2.65
N MET A 10 -2.53 -5.14 2.01
CA MET A 10 -3.34 -4.09 2.62
C MET A 10 -4.23 -4.63 3.76
N VAL A 11 -4.77 -5.84 3.62
CA VAL A 11 -5.55 -6.52 4.65
C VAL A 11 -4.66 -6.85 5.86
N MET A 12 -3.43 -7.33 5.66
CA MET A 12 -2.49 -7.55 6.77
C MET A 12 -2.23 -6.28 7.57
N ILE A 13 -2.04 -5.14 6.89
CA ILE A 13 -1.83 -3.83 7.54
C ILE A 13 -3.06 -3.42 8.35
N THR A 14 -4.25 -3.57 7.75
CA THR A 14 -5.52 -3.20 8.39
C THR A 14 -5.78 -4.05 9.63
N GLN A 15 -5.54 -5.36 9.56
CA GLN A 15 -5.70 -6.28 10.69
C GLN A 15 -4.67 -6.03 11.79
N ALA A 16 -3.44 -5.65 11.44
CA ALA A 16 -2.40 -5.35 12.42
C ALA A 16 -2.80 -4.19 13.36
N ALA A 17 -3.65 -3.25 12.91
CA ALA A 17 -4.15 -2.18 13.76
C ALA A 17 -4.97 -2.66 14.96
N PHE A 18 -5.62 -3.82 14.86
CA PHE A 18 -6.49 -4.39 15.90
C PHE A 18 -5.76 -5.31 16.88
N LYS A 19 -4.48 -5.61 16.64
CA LYS A 19 -3.69 -6.49 17.49
C LYS A 19 -3.17 -5.79 18.75
N PRO A 20 -2.85 -6.54 19.81
CA PRO A 20 -2.16 -6.01 20.98
C PRO A 20 -0.82 -5.35 20.59
N PRO A 21 -0.31 -4.36 21.36
CA PRO A 21 0.88 -3.58 20.99
C PRO A 21 2.10 -4.41 20.61
N LYS A 22 2.39 -5.48 21.37
CA LYS A 22 3.54 -6.37 21.12
C LYS A 22 3.40 -7.13 19.80
N GLU A 23 2.24 -7.74 19.56
CA GLU A 23 1.96 -8.47 18.32
C GLU A 23 1.82 -7.55 17.11
N LYS A 24 1.45 -6.29 17.34
CA LYS A 24 1.32 -5.25 16.31
C LYS A 24 2.68 -4.90 15.71
N GLU A 25 3.70 -4.67 16.55
CA GLU A 25 5.08 -4.43 16.08
C GLU A 25 5.64 -5.62 15.30
N GLU A 26 5.46 -6.84 15.82
CA GLU A 26 5.87 -8.07 15.13
C GLU A 26 5.16 -8.23 13.78
N SER A 27 3.87 -7.88 13.71
CA SER A 27 3.10 -7.91 12.47
C SER A 27 3.59 -6.88 11.46
N TYR A 28 3.92 -5.66 11.89
CA TYR A 28 4.49 -4.64 11.02
C TYR A 28 5.84 -5.05 10.46
N ALA A 29 6.73 -5.62 11.29
CA ALA A 29 8.01 -6.15 10.82
C ALA A 29 7.80 -7.27 9.77
N LEU A 30 6.85 -8.17 9.98
CA LEU A 30 6.51 -9.22 9.01
C LEU A 30 5.95 -8.66 7.71
N ILE A 31 5.07 -7.66 7.78
CA ILE A 31 4.48 -6.99 6.61
C ILE A 31 5.58 -6.33 5.77
N VAL A 32 6.45 -5.55 6.40
CA VAL A 32 7.59 -4.90 5.74
C VAL A 32 8.49 -5.94 5.08
N LYS A 33 8.79 -7.04 5.78
CA LYS A 33 9.57 -8.15 5.21
C LYS A 33 8.89 -8.75 3.99
N ARG A 34 7.58 -9.03 4.04
CA ARG A 34 6.84 -9.59 2.90
C ARG A 34 6.73 -8.61 1.73
N ALA A 35 6.52 -7.32 2.00
CA ALA A 35 6.54 -6.29 0.98
C ALA A 35 7.88 -6.28 0.21
N LYS A 36 9.01 -6.28 0.92
CA LYS A 36 10.35 -6.32 0.31
C LYS A 36 10.69 -7.62 -0.41
N THR A 37 10.25 -8.77 0.09
CA THR A 37 10.71 -10.08 -0.41
C THR A 37 9.76 -10.76 -1.39
N ARG A 38 8.46 -10.47 -1.30
CA ARG A 38 7.43 -11.20 -2.05
C ARG A 38 6.66 -10.31 -3.01
N TYR A 39 6.15 -9.16 -2.56
CA TYR A 39 5.19 -8.39 -3.37
C TYR A 39 5.89 -7.38 -4.29
N PHE A 40 6.66 -6.45 -3.73
CA PHE A 40 7.25 -5.37 -4.53
C PHE A 40 8.26 -5.83 -5.58
N PRO A 41 9.12 -6.85 -5.34
CA PRO A 41 10.00 -7.37 -6.39
C PRO A 41 9.26 -7.91 -7.61
N VAL A 42 8.04 -8.43 -7.42
CA VAL A 42 7.23 -8.94 -8.53
C VAL A 42 6.75 -7.79 -9.42
N PHE A 43 6.28 -6.69 -8.83
CA PHE A 43 5.88 -5.51 -9.58
C PHE A 43 7.06 -4.80 -10.24
N GLU A 44 8.19 -4.69 -9.56
CA GLU A 44 9.44 -4.17 -10.13
C GLU A 44 9.86 -4.99 -11.36
N LYS A 45 9.80 -6.33 -11.26
CA LYS A 45 10.10 -7.22 -12.37
C LYS A 45 9.12 -7.05 -13.53
N ILE A 46 7.82 -6.92 -13.27
CA ILE A 46 6.82 -6.71 -14.32
C ILE A 46 7.06 -5.39 -15.06
N LEU A 47 7.33 -4.31 -14.35
CA LEU A 47 7.65 -3.02 -14.96
C LEU A 47 8.94 -3.10 -15.79
N LYS A 48 9.94 -3.83 -15.30
CA LYS A 48 11.20 -4.06 -16.01
C LYS A 48 11.02 -4.90 -17.28
N ASP A 49 10.33 -6.03 -17.18
CA ASP A 49 10.18 -7.00 -18.28
C ASP A 49 9.35 -6.41 -19.42
N ARG A 50 8.36 -5.56 -19.10
CA ARG A 50 7.53 -4.89 -20.11
C ARG A 50 8.17 -3.63 -20.68
N GLY A 51 8.95 -2.90 -19.88
CA GLY A 51 9.51 -1.60 -20.27
C GLY A 51 8.43 -0.52 -20.46
N GLU A 52 7.23 -0.74 -19.93
CA GLU A 52 6.08 0.14 -20.01
C GLU A 52 5.81 0.85 -18.67
N ASP A 53 5.03 1.93 -18.74
CA ASP A 53 4.65 2.74 -17.59
C ASP A 53 3.57 2.09 -16.69
N PHE A 54 2.91 1.03 -17.14
CA PHE A 54 1.81 0.39 -16.42
C PHE A 54 2.05 -1.12 -16.24
N PRO A 55 1.63 -1.71 -15.10
CA PRO A 55 1.81 -3.13 -14.82
C PRO A 55 0.86 -4.00 -15.66
N VAL A 56 -0.29 -3.49 -16.10
CA VAL A 56 -1.28 -4.23 -16.90
C VAL A 56 -1.68 -3.42 -18.13
N GLY A 57 -1.45 -3.99 -19.32
CA GLY A 57 -1.73 -3.31 -20.58
C GLY A 57 -0.94 -2.00 -20.73
N HIS A 58 -1.40 -1.13 -21.63
CA HIS A 58 -0.75 0.15 -21.95
C HIS A 58 -1.49 1.37 -21.37
N TRP A 59 -2.57 1.13 -20.62
CA TRP A 59 -3.42 2.18 -20.06
C TRP A 59 -3.44 2.11 -18.55
N PHE A 60 -3.72 3.26 -17.94
CA PHE A 60 -4.06 3.35 -16.53
C PHE A 60 -5.27 2.46 -16.18
N SER A 61 -5.10 1.67 -15.13
CA SER A 61 -6.03 0.64 -14.71
C SER A 61 -6.24 0.64 -13.20
N TRP A 62 -7.18 -0.16 -12.73
CA TRP A 62 -7.41 -0.33 -11.29
C TRP A 62 -6.20 -0.94 -10.56
N ALA A 63 -5.40 -1.77 -11.25
CA ALA A 63 -4.19 -2.34 -10.68
C ALA A 63 -3.17 -1.25 -10.28
N ASP A 64 -3.13 -0.15 -11.03
CA ASP A 64 -2.24 0.98 -10.73
C ASP A 64 -2.64 1.70 -9.45
N ILE A 65 -3.95 1.90 -9.26
CA ILE A 65 -4.51 2.54 -8.07
C ILE A 65 -4.22 1.70 -6.84
N GLN A 66 -4.48 0.39 -6.90
CA GLN A 66 -4.24 -0.50 -5.78
C GLN A 66 -2.75 -0.64 -5.45
N LEU A 67 -1.88 -0.66 -6.46
CA LEU A 67 -0.44 -0.69 -6.23
C LEU A 67 0.04 0.60 -5.57
N LEU A 68 -0.43 1.76 -6.02
CA LEU A 68 -0.12 3.04 -5.37
C LEU A 68 -0.59 3.06 -3.91
N GLU A 69 -1.84 2.64 -3.66
CA GLU A 69 -2.38 2.58 -2.30
C GLU A 69 -1.53 1.68 -1.39
N ALA A 70 -1.19 0.47 -1.85
CA ALA A 70 -0.36 -0.46 -1.11
C ALA A 70 1.05 0.11 -0.84
N ILE A 71 1.65 0.80 -1.81
CA ILE A 71 2.95 1.47 -1.64
C ILE A 71 2.87 2.50 -0.51
N LEU A 72 1.88 3.39 -0.56
CA LEU A 72 1.71 4.46 0.43
C LEU A 72 1.49 3.89 1.84
N MET A 73 0.66 2.84 1.97
CA MET A 73 0.42 2.19 3.26
C MET A 73 1.67 1.54 3.85
N VAL A 74 2.56 0.96 3.03
CA VAL A 74 3.79 0.34 3.52
C VAL A 74 4.85 1.40 3.83
N GLU A 75 4.91 2.50 3.07
CA GLU A 75 5.81 3.63 3.37
C GLU A 75 5.48 4.30 4.70
N GLU A 76 4.21 4.34 5.09
CA GLU A 76 3.78 4.80 6.43
C GLU A 76 4.33 3.90 7.55
N LEU A 77 4.66 2.63 7.26
CA LEU A 77 5.30 1.70 8.21
C LEU A 77 6.84 1.76 8.13
N SER A 78 7.39 1.94 6.93
CA SER A 78 8.83 1.99 6.70
C SER A 78 9.16 2.87 5.50
N ALA A 79 9.64 4.09 5.76
CA ALA A 79 9.99 5.05 4.71
C ALA A 79 11.01 4.54 3.66
N PRO A 80 12.08 3.78 4.01
CA PRO A 80 13.08 3.33 3.02
C PRO A 80 12.67 2.05 2.28
N ILE A 81 11.37 1.72 2.22
CA ILE A 81 10.91 0.46 1.63
C ILE A 81 11.19 0.38 0.12
N LEU A 82 11.07 1.51 -0.58
CA LEU A 82 11.27 1.58 -2.04
C LEU A 82 12.71 1.88 -2.45
N SER A 83 13.65 2.08 -1.52
CA SER A 83 15.02 2.53 -1.84
C SER A 83 15.73 1.65 -2.87
N ASP A 84 15.47 0.34 -2.83
CA ASP A 84 16.09 -0.66 -3.70
C ASP A 84 15.26 -0.95 -4.98
N LEU A 85 14.18 -0.19 -5.21
CA LEU A 85 13.15 -0.45 -6.22
C LEU A 85 12.87 0.81 -7.06
N PRO A 86 13.81 1.20 -7.94
CA PRO A 86 13.75 2.47 -8.67
C PRO A 86 12.54 2.58 -9.62
N LEU A 87 12.08 1.48 -10.23
CA LEU A 87 10.92 1.54 -11.13
C LEU A 87 9.64 1.79 -10.34
N LEU A 88 9.50 1.19 -9.16
CA LEU A 88 8.37 1.47 -8.27
C LEU A 88 8.39 2.89 -7.70
N GLN A 89 9.57 3.48 -7.46
CA GLN A 89 9.67 4.91 -7.09
C GLN A 89 9.19 5.81 -8.23
N ALA A 90 9.63 5.55 -9.47
CA ALA A 90 9.20 6.29 -10.64
C ALA A 90 7.68 6.12 -10.87
N PHE A 91 7.18 4.89 -10.74
CA PHE A 91 5.77 4.55 -10.80
C PHE A 91 4.94 5.35 -9.79
N LYS A 92 5.33 5.32 -8.51
CA LYS A 92 4.64 6.08 -7.44
C LYS A 92 4.55 7.55 -7.81
N THR A 93 5.67 8.14 -8.25
CA THR A 93 5.73 9.56 -8.63
C THR A 93 4.79 9.86 -9.80
N ARG A 94 4.84 9.06 -10.86
CA ARG A 94 3.98 9.21 -12.04
C ARG A 94 2.49 9.12 -11.71
N ILE A 95 2.07 8.07 -11.00
CA ILE A 95 0.66 7.87 -10.66
C ILE A 95 0.17 8.92 -9.65
N SER A 96 0.99 9.31 -8.68
CA SER A 96 0.63 10.36 -7.71
C SER A 96 0.42 11.73 -8.36
N ASN A 97 1.05 11.99 -9.51
CA ASN A 97 0.94 13.24 -10.26
C ASN A 97 -0.29 13.30 -11.19
N ILE A 98 -1.08 12.22 -11.31
CA ILE A 98 -2.34 12.27 -12.06
C ILE A 98 -3.28 13.25 -11.34
N PRO A 99 -3.86 14.28 -12.01
CA PRO A 99 -4.56 15.39 -11.33
C PRO A 99 -5.65 14.96 -10.34
N THR A 100 -6.41 13.92 -10.67
CA THR A 100 -7.47 13.37 -9.80
C THR A 100 -6.90 12.69 -8.55
N ILE A 101 -5.81 11.93 -8.71
CA ILE A 101 -5.11 11.25 -7.62
C ILE A 101 -4.38 12.28 -6.76
N GLN A 102 -3.68 13.23 -7.38
CA GLN A 102 -3.01 14.32 -6.70
C GLN A 102 -4.01 15.09 -5.83
N LYS A 103 -5.17 15.46 -6.37
CA LYS A 103 -6.26 16.10 -5.61
C LYS A 103 -6.75 15.22 -4.45
N PHE A 104 -6.78 13.90 -4.61
CA PHE A 104 -7.15 12.97 -3.54
C PHE A 104 -6.06 12.83 -2.47
N LEU A 105 -4.79 13.04 -2.81
CA LEU A 105 -3.68 13.01 -1.85
C LEU A 105 -3.49 14.33 -1.10
N GLN A 106 -4.07 15.43 -1.57
CA GLN A 106 -4.02 16.74 -0.91
C GLN A 106 -4.80 16.76 0.42
N PRO A 107 -4.41 17.61 1.38
CA PRO A 107 -5.16 17.81 2.62
C PRO A 107 -6.61 18.22 2.36
N GLY A 108 -7.53 17.74 3.19
CA GLY A 108 -8.97 18.03 3.06
C GLY A 108 -9.71 17.13 2.05
N SER A 109 -9.01 16.18 1.42
CA SER A 109 -9.67 15.13 0.64
C SER A 109 -10.43 14.14 1.54
N GLN A 110 -11.18 13.24 0.91
CA GLN A 110 -11.88 12.16 1.62
C GLN A 110 -10.95 10.99 2.03
N ARG A 111 -9.65 11.05 1.70
CA ARG A 111 -8.66 10.05 2.12
C ARG A 111 -8.66 9.92 3.64
N LYS A 112 -8.71 8.68 4.13
CA LYS A 112 -8.73 8.39 5.57
C LYS A 112 -7.31 8.20 6.09
N SER A 113 -7.08 8.67 7.31
CA SER A 113 -5.83 8.44 8.04
C SER A 113 -5.72 6.99 8.52
N PRO A 114 -4.52 6.53 8.88
CA PRO A 114 -4.34 5.24 9.51
C PRO A 114 -5.21 5.07 10.76
N PRO A 115 -5.71 3.85 11.05
CA PRO A 115 -6.50 3.57 12.24
C PRO A 115 -5.80 3.98 13.55
N ASP A 116 -6.40 4.90 14.29
CA ASP A 116 -5.97 5.27 15.63
C ASP A 116 -6.70 4.43 16.71
N GLY A 117 -6.35 4.64 17.99
CA GLY A 117 -6.97 3.91 19.10
C GLY A 117 -8.48 4.14 19.18
N ARG A 118 -8.94 5.36 18.88
CA ARG A 118 -10.37 5.73 18.88
C ARG A 118 -11.13 4.96 17.79
N TYR A 119 -10.57 4.88 16.59
CA TYR A 119 -11.16 4.10 15.50
C TYR A 119 -11.29 2.63 15.88
N VAL A 120 -10.25 2.04 16.45
CA VAL A 120 -10.26 0.64 16.90
C VAL A 120 -11.35 0.40 17.95
N GLU A 121 -11.47 1.31 18.94
CA GLU A 121 -12.51 1.23 19.97
C GLU A 121 -13.92 1.29 19.37
N VAL A 122 -14.18 2.26 18.49
CA VAL A 122 -15.48 2.39 17.81
C VAL A 122 -15.82 1.13 17.02
N VAL A 123 -14.85 0.60 16.27
CA VAL A 123 -15.06 -0.60 15.45
C VAL A 123 -15.37 -1.82 16.32
N ARG A 124 -14.62 -2.05 17.42
CA ARG A 124 -14.92 -3.15 18.37
C ARG A 124 -16.28 -2.99 19.02
N ASN A 125 -16.65 -1.76 19.38
CA ASN A 125 -17.95 -1.46 20.00
C ASN A 125 -19.13 -1.71 19.07
N VAL A 126 -19.00 -1.40 17.78
CA VAL A 126 -20.06 -1.59 16.78
C VAL A 126 -20.13 -3.04 16.30
N LEU A 127 -18.99 -3.65 15.95
CA LEU A 127 -18.94 -4.99 15.35
C LEU A 127 -18.86 -6.13 16.38
N LYS A 128 -18.68 -5.82 17.66
CA LYS A 128 -18.67 -6.79 18.78
C LYS A 128 -17.61 -7.89 18.64
N PHE A 129 -16.34 -7.51 18.48
CA PHE A 129 -15.18 -8.43 18.50
C PHE A 129 -13.99 -7.87 19.29
#